data_AF-A0A7W6S8E0-F1
#
_entry.id   AF-A0A7W6S8E0-F1
#
_cell.length_a   1.000
_cell.length_b   1.000
_cell.length_c   1.000
_cell.angle_alpha   90.00
_cell.angle_beta   90.00
_cell.angle_gamma   90.00
#
_symmetry.space_group_name_H-M   'P 1'
#
loop_
_entity.id
_entity.type
_entity.pdbx_description
1 polymer ?
#
loop_
_entity_poly.entity_id
_entity_poly.type
_entity_poly.pdbx_seq_one_letter_code
_entity_poly.pdbx_strand_id
1 'polypeptide(L)'
;MRALPVIVAALTLVAGAVELYHMQFAQNEIVSLPTSRISDPQVQEKGIVVLLSDADGWGREEDRMSDALTADGAVVVGVDLPDYYAGLGEEKRDCLYLVSDIEELSRQIHRDRDMTTYRAPLVAGIGAGGSLALAIAAQTPFSTIGATLAVDPDPSIALSKILCTPAPKNQVDGGMRYGLTEGELPNDIDVVFTPEAAKAGREHVEDLKRTHPDIEVTADDEASEEALLAVSRSVMTAAEATGSPLDLPIVPIEAAPRRNTMAIIYSGDGGWRDIDQKLAAYLKDEGIPVVGVDALRYFWNEKTPAQTAADLSRIIATYRQRWNVENVVLIGYSFGANILPATYRLLAKDDQEAVRLMSLLALSHQADFEIAVTGWLGYAGAGKHGDPVDDLRAIEPLKIQCVYGLEEEDTACPDVGEIPGVDIHPRKGGHHFDGDYRALNQLIIDRLSQLLSVM
;
A
#
# COMPACT_ATOMS: atom_id res chain seq x y z
N MET A 1 54.21 -13.99 18.53
CA MET A 1 53.14 -12.99 18.75
C MET A 1 53.38 -11.72 17.92
N ARG A 2 53.38 -11.80 16.58
CA ARG A 2 53.50 -10.62 15.68
C ARG A 2 52.62 -10.68 14.42
N ALA A 3 51.72 -11.67 14.31
CA ALA A 3 50.84 -11.83 13.14
C ALA A 3 49.42 -11.27 13.36
N LEU A 4 49.00 -11.10 14.61
CA LEU A 4 47.64 -10.64 14.94
C LEU A 4 47.29 -9.22 14.43
N PRO A 5 48.18 -8.20 14.52
CA PRO A 5 47.80 -6.85 14.06
C PRO A 5 47.73 -6.71 12.53
N VAL A 6 48.40 -7.59 11.77
CA VAL A 6 48.36 -7.57 10.30
C VAL A 6 47.07 -8.19 9.76
N ILE A 7 46.55 -9.23 10.44
CA ILE A 7 45.28 -9.88 10.07
C ILE A 7 44.10 -8.96 10.35
N VAL A 8 44.10 -8.24 11.48
CA VAL A 8 43.04 -7.26 11.80
C VAL A 8 43.03 -6.08 10.82
N ALA A 9 44.20 -5.57 10.42
CA ALA A 9 44.30 -4.51 9.42
C ALA A 9 43.86 -4.95 8.01
N ALA A 10 44.12 -6.20 7.63
CA ALA A 10 43.65 -6.76 6.36
C ALA A 10 42.13 -6.99 6.37
N LEU A 11 41.55 -7.44 7.50
CA LEU A 11 40.10 -7.62 7.64
C LEU A 11 39.34 -6.29 7.63
N THR A 12 39.86 -5.22 8.24
CA THR A 12 39.23 -3.89 8.16
C THR A 12 39.35 -3.24 6.79
N LEU A 13 40.45 -3.46 6.06
CA LEU A 13 40.59 -3.02 4.66
C LEU A 13 39.65 -3.78 3.71
N VAL A 14 39.44 -5.09 3.93
CA VAL A 14 38.51 -5.89 3.13
C VAL A 14 37.06 -5.55 3.49
N ALA A 15 36.72 -5.36 4.76
CA ALA A 15 35.40 -4.89 5.18
C ALA A 15 35.08 -3.51 4.60
N GLY A 16 36.00 -2.54 4.74
CA GLY A 16 35.83 -1.21 4.16
C GLY A 16 35.79 -1.20 2.64
N ALA A 17 36.48 -2.12 1.96
CA ALA A 17 36.39 -2.30 0.51
C ALA A 17 35.06 -2.96 0.10
N VAL A 18 34.53 -3.92 0.88
CA VAL A 18 33.22 -4.55 0.65
C VAL A 18 32.08 -3.58 0.94
N GLU A 19 32.23 -2.68 1.90
CA GLU A 19 31.28 -1.61 2.22
C GLU A 19 31.33 -0.49 1.17
N LEU A 20 32.53 -0.14 0.66
CA LEU A 20 32.67 0.72 -0.53
C LEU A 20 32.12 0.05 -1.80
N TYR A 21 32.30 -1.26 -1.96
CA TYR A 21 31.80 -2.02 -3.11
C TYR A 21 30.27 -2.17 -3.01
N HIS A 22 29.70 -2.43 -1.83
CA HIS A 22 28.26 -2.39 -1.62
C HIS A 22 27.68 -0.98 -1.82
N MET A 23 28.38 0.10 -1.40
CA MET A 23 27.98 1.47 -1.75
C MET A 23 28.10 1.76 -3.25
N GLN A 24 29.11 1.23 -3.94
CA GLN A 24 29.28 1.42 -5.39
C GLN A 24 28.33 0.58 -6.24
N PHE A 25 27.86 -0.56 -5.74
CA PHE A 25 26.85 -1.40 -6.43
C PHE A 25 25.41 -1.09 -5.99
N ALA A 26 25.21 -0.34 -4.90
CA ALA A 26 23.91 0.19 -4.47
C ALA A 26 23.56 1.56 -5.09
N GLN A 27 24.42 2.13 -5.94
CA GLN A 27 24.17 3.40 -6.64
C GLN A 27 24.27 3.25 -8.16
N ASN A 28 23.52 2.32 -8.75
CA ASN A 28 22.92 2.65 -10.05
C ASN A 28 21.82 3.67 -9.72
N GLU A 29 22.16 4.96 -9.75
CA GLU A 29 21.33 6.10 -9.34
C GLU A 29 19.87 5.91 -9.77
N ILE A 30 19.04 5.45 -8.82
CA ILE A 30 17.59 5.47 -8.94
C ILE A 30 17.22 6.95 -8.93
N VAL A 31 16.53 7.42 -9.97
CA VAL A 31 16.11 8.81 -10.04
C VAL A 31 14.81 8.95 -9.26
N SER A 32 14.95 9.37 -8.01
CA SER A 32 13.82 9.68 -7.15
C SER A 32 13.00 10.86 -7.66
N LEU A 33 11.75 10.94 -7.22
CA LEU A 33 10.88 12.09 -7.49
C LEU A 33 11.56 13.41 -7.05
N PRO A 34 11.57 14.48 -7.88
CA PRO A 34 12.19 15.74 -7.51
C PRO A 34 11.55 16.36 -6.26
N THR A 35 12.38 16.77 -5.30
CA THR A 35 11.93 17.43 -4.05
C THR A 35 12.23 18.92 -4.01
N SER A 36 12.72 19.49 -5.11
CA SER A 36 13.12 20.91 -5.20
C SER A 36 11.94 21.89 -5.20
N ARG A 37 10.72 21.40 -5.44
CA ARG A 37 9.48 22.20 -5.53
C ARG A 37 8.39 21.59 -4.65
N ILE A 38 8.52 21.74 -3.34
CA ILE A 38 7.46 21.35 -2.39
C ILE A 38 6.85 22.62 -1.81
N SER A 39 5.58 22.88 -2.15
CA SER A 39 4.78 23.97 -1.60
C SER A 39 3.96 23.48 -0.42
N ASP A 40 3.88 24.30 0.63
CA ASP A 40 3.37 23.90 1.92
C ASP A 40 2.19 24.79 2.34
N PRO A 41 1.00 24.22 2.58
CA PRO A 41 -0.13 24.99 3.04
C PRO A 41 0.17 25.35 4.50
N GLN A 42 0.39 26.63 4.80
CA GLN A 42 0.69 27.12 6.16
C GLN A 42 -0.53 27.05 7.12
N VAL A 43 -1.37 26.04 6.92
CA VAL A 43 -2.64 25.69 7.56
C VAL A 43 -2.67 24.16 7.74
N GLN A 44 -3.74 23.62 8.33
CA GLN A 44 -3.88 22.16 8.43
C GLN A 44 -3.91 21.51 7.04
N GLU A 45 -3.01 20.56 6.81
CA GLU A 45 -2.86 19.83 5.56
C GLU A 45 -4.07 18.91 5.31
N LYS A 46 -4.62 18.99 4.11
CA LYS A 46 -5.75 18.18 3.67
C LYS A 46 -5.35 16.98 2.82
N GLY A 47 -4.13 16.98 2.29
CA GLY A 47 -3.61 15.92 1.44
C GLY A 47 -2.36 16.35 0.68
N ILE A 48 -1.86 15.46 -0.15
CA ILE A 48 -0.68 15.67 -0.98
C ILE A 48 -1.09 15.58 -2.45
N VAL A 49 -0.66 16.54 -3.27
CA VAL A 49 -0.83 16.51 -4.73
C VAL A 49 0.55 16.46 -5.37
N VAL A 50 0.83 15.41 -6.13
CA VAL A 50 1.96 15.36 -7.06
C VAL A 50 1.50 15.98 -8.37
N LEU A 51 1.93 17.21 -8.61
CA LEU A 51 1.56 17.99 -9.80
C LEU A 51 2.66 17.84 -10.86
N LEU A 52 2.30 17.23 -11.99
CA LEU A 52 3.17 16.99 -13.12
C LEU A 52 2.98 18.12 -14.15
N SER A 53 4.06 18.83 -14.50
CA SER A 53 4.00 19.87 -15.53
C SER A 53 3.69 19.27 -16.91
N ASP A 54 3.27 20.13 -17.84
CA ASP A 54 3.16 19.75 -19.26
C ASP A 54 4.55 19.68 -19.94
N ALA A 55 4.56 19.43 -21.26
CA ALA A 55 5.75 19.22 -22.08
C ALA A 55 6.71 20.42 -22.14
N ASP A 56 6.21 21.63 -21.92
CA ASP A 56 7.02 22.86 -21.86
C ASP A 56 7.78 23.02 -20.53
N GLY A 57 7.51 22.15 -19.55
CA GLY A 57 8.15 22.14 -18.23
C GLY A 57 7.47 23.05 -17.22
N TRP A 58 8.05 23.13 -16.02
CA TRP A 58 7.45 23.88 -14.92
C TRP A 58 7.59 25.39 -15.16
N GLY A 59 6.46 26.06 -15.35
CA GLY A 59 6.39 27.49 -15.62
C GLY A 59 5.40 28.23 -14.73
N ARG A 60 4.95 29.38 -15.25
CA ARG A 60 4.06 30.30 -14.52
C ARG A 60 2.66 29.70 -14.29
N GLU A 61 2.19 28.84 -15.18
CA GLU A 61 0.87 28.23 -15.03
C GLU A 61 0.90 27.13 -13.96
N GLU A 62 1.96 26.31 -13.91
CA GLU A 62 2.21 25.36 -12.81
C GLU A 62 2.39 26.08 -11.46
N ASP A 63 3.10 27.21 -11.44
CA ASP A 63 3.22 28.03 -10.22
C ASP A 63 1.82 28.46 -9.71
N ARG A 64 0.94 28.92 -10.59
CA ARG A 64 -0.43 29.34 -10.21
C ARG A 64 -1.27 28.17 -9.71
N MET A 65 -1.20 27.02 -10.38
CA MET A 65 -1.92 25.83 -9.94
C MET A 65 -1.40 25.36 -8.58
N SER A 66 -0.08 25.34 -8.40
CA SER A 66 0.57 25.00 -7.13
C SER A 66 0.14 25.94 -6.01
N ASP A 67 0.16 27.26 -6.25
CA ASP A 67 -0.31 28.27 -5.29
C ASP A 67 -1.79 28.08 -4.91
N ALA A 68 -2.65 27.81 -5.90
CA ALA A 68 -4.08 27.60 -5.68
C ALA A 68 -4.36 26.32 -4.86
N LEU A 69 -3.76 25.19 -5.24
CA LEU A 69 -3.87 23.92 -4.49
C LEU A 69 -3.32 24.07 -3.07
N THR A 70 -2.21 24.78 -2.91
CA THR A 70 -1.63 25.09 -1.60
C THR A 70 -2.58 25.94 -0.76
N ALA A 71 -3.21 26.95 -1.36
CA ALA A 71 -4.23 27.76 -0.67
C ALA A 71 -5.46 26.93 -0.25
N ASP A 72 -5.78 25.87 -0.98
CA ASP A 72 -6.86 24.94 -0.65
C ASP A 72 -6.51 23.94 0.47
N GLY A 73 -5.23 23.89 0.87
CA GLY A 73 -4.73 23.05 1.96
C GLY A 73 -3.92 21.83 1.50
N ALA A 74 -3.53 21.74 0.23
CA ALA A 74 -2.68 20.67 -0.27
C ALA A 74 -1.19 20.96 -0.01
N VAL A 75 -0.41 19.94 0.35
CA VAL A 75 1.02 19.96 0.10
C VAL A 75 1.23 19.61 -1.38
N VAL A 76 1.83 20.52 -2.15
CA VAL A 76 2.05 20.32 -3.58
C VAL A 76 3.48 19.91 -3.83
N VAL A 77 3.68 18.73 -4.41
CA VAL A 77 4.97 18.26 -4.91
C VAL A 77 5.00 18.51 -6.41
N GLY A 78 5.74 19.54 -6.81
CA GLY A 78 5.88 19.95 -8.20
C GLY A 78 6.96 19.17 -8.94
N VAL A 79 6.59 18.56 -10.06
CA VAL A 79 7.49 17.81 -10.93
C VAL A 79 7.60 18.50 -12.28
N ASP A 80 8.80 19.01 -12.58
CA ASP A 80 9.16 19.48 -13.91
C ASP A 80 9.39 18.27 -14.82
N LEU A 81 8.48 18.08 -15.78
CA LEU A 81 8.42 16.86 -16.59
C LEU A 81 9.64 16.69 -17.51
N PRO A 82 10.11 17.72 -18.26
CA PRO A 82 11.36 17.63 -19.01
C PRO A 82 12.58 17.27 -18.15
N ASP A 83 12.77 17.92 -17.00
CA ASP A 83 13.89 17.63 -16.10
C ASP A 83 13.80 16.20 -15.55
N TYR A 84 12.59 15.77 -15.17
CA TYR A 84 12.37 14.43 -14.63
C TYR A 84 12.61 13.35 -15.68
N TYR A 85 12.15 13.55 -16.92
CA TYR A 85 12.38 12.63 -18.02
C TYR A 85 13.86 12.55 -18.42
N ALA A 86 14.58 13.67 -18.37
CA ALA A 86 16.02 13.66 -18.59
C ALA A 86 16.73 12.77 -17.55
N GLY A 87 16.36 12.91 -16.27
CA GLY A 87 16.87 12.04 -15.20
C GLY A 87 16.52 10.57 -15.43
N LEU A 88 15.23 10.25 -15.62
CA LEU A 88 14.78 8.86 -15.84
C LEU A 88 15.44 8.19 -17.05
N GLY A 89 15.79 8.98 -18.08
CA GLY A 89 16.49 8.51 -19.28
C GLY A 89 17.93 8.04 -19.01
N GLU A 90 18.61 8.56 -17.99
CA GLU A 90 19.98 8.21 -17.60
C GLU A 90 20.04 6.89 -16.80
N GLU A 91 18.91 6.42 -16.28
CA GLU A 91 18.89 5.20 -15.48
C GLU A 91 19.41 3.99 -16.25
N LYS A 92 19.86 2.95 -15.54
CA LYS A 92 20.36 1.70 -16.15
C LYS A 92 19.43 0.49 -16.02
N ARG A 93 18.38 0.59 -15.22
CA ARG A 93 17.37 -0.47 -15.03
C ARG A 93 16.66 -0.79 -16.35
N ASP A 94 16.19 -2.03 -16.52
CA ASP A 94 15.48 -2.46 -17.74
C ASP A 94 14.11 -1.79 -17.89
N CYS A 95 13.50 -1.41 -16.78
CA CYS A 95 12.25 -0.68 -16.72
C CYS A 95 12.25 0.28 -15.51
N LEU A 96 11.35 1.27 -15.53
CA LEU A 96 11.17 2.27 -14.49
C LEU A 96 9.94 1.92 -13.63
N TYR A 97 10.06 1.97 -12.30
CA TYR A 97 8.92 1.85 -11.38
C TYR A 97 8.82 3.14 -10.59
N LEU A 98 7.86 3.99 -10.95
CA LEU A 98 7.78 5.37 -10.44
C LEU A 98 6.97 5.49 -9.14
N VAL A 99 6.13 4.50 -8.85
CA VAL A 99 5.17 4.54 -7.75
C VAL A 99 5.85 4.48 -6.38
N SER A 100 6.97 3.76 -6.26
CA SER A 100 7.72 3.66 -4.99
C SER A 100 8.15 5.02 -4.47
N ASP A 101 8.64 5.88 -5.36
CA ASP A 101 9.24 7.16 -4.97
C ASP A 101 8.15 8.16 -4.58
N ILE A 102 6.99 8.10 -5.23
CA ILE A 102 5.80 8.87 -4.85
C ILE A 102 5.29 8.42 -3.48
N GLU A 103 5.21 7.11 -3.24
CA GLU A 103 4.76 6.55 -1.98
C GLU A 103 5.70 6.90 -0.82
N GLU A 104 7.00 6.75 -1.02
CA GLU A 104 8.04 7.07 -0.04
C GLU A 104 8.04 8.56 0.30
N LEU A 105 8.08 9.43 -0.71
CA LEU A 105 8.04 10.87 -0.49
C LEU A 105 6.75 11.32 0.18
N SER A 106 5.60 10.76 -0.23
CA SER A 106 4.31 11.05 0.40
C SER A 106 4.37 10.72 1.90
N ARG A 107 4.85 9.54 2.28
CA ARG A 107 4.97 9.13 3.68
C ARG A 107 5.96 9.99 4.46
N GLN A 108 7.09 10.34 3.84
CA GLN A 108 8.05 11.25 4.44
C GLN A 108 7.42 12.62 4.72
N ILE A 109 6.71 13.20 3.75
CA ILE A 109 6.01 14.48 3.90
C ILE A 109 5.00 14.43 5.05
N HIS A 110 4.21 13.36 5.16
CA HIS A 110 3.26 13.22 6.27
C HIS A 110 3.95 13.20 7.63
N ARG A 111 5.17 12.64 7.72
CA ARG A 111 5.91 12.50 8.97
C ARG A 111 6.67 13.75 9.34
N ASP A 112 7.34 14.37 8.38
CA ASP A 112 8.06 15.63 8.58
C ASP A 112 7.12 16.77 9.00
N ARG A 113 5.81 16.63 8.71
CA ARG A 113 4.76 17.60 9.01
C ARG A 113 3.82 17.17 10.14
N ASP A 114 4.09 16.06 10.82
CA ASP A 114 3.24 15.53 11.89
C ASP A 114 1.75 15.39 11.48
N MET A 115 1.49 15.08 10.21
CA MET A 115 0.13 14.87 9.70
C MET A 115 -0.49 13.67 10.40
N THR A 116 -1.54 13.91 11.19
CA THR A 116 -2.17 12.86 12.01
C THR A 116 -3.02 11.87 11.23
N THR A 117 -3.32 12.14 9.96
CA THR A 117 -4.08 11.23 9.10
C THR A 117 -3.27 10.96 7.84
N TYR A 118 -3.01 9.67 7.56
CA TYR A 118 -2.40 9.27 6.30
C TYR A 118 -3.42 9.32 5.16
N ARG A 119 -3.12 10.13 4.14
CA ARG A 119 -3.89 10.23 2.90
C ARG A 119 -2.98 9.94 1.73
N ALA A 120 -3.29 8.89 0.97
CA ALA A 120 -2.55 8.59 -0.25
C ALA A 120 -2.62 9.80 -1.22
N PRO A 121 -1.53 10.09 -1.96
CA PRO A 121 -1.44 11.30 -2.75
C PRO A 121 -2.36 11.26 -3.99
N LEU A 122 -2.79 12.43 -4.45
CA LEU A 122 -3.35 12.63 -5.79
C LEU A 122 -2.18 12.83 -6.76
N VAL A 123 -2.16 12.10 -7.88
CA VAL A 123 -1.23 12.37 -9.00
C VAL A 123 -2.01 13.05 -10.11
N ALA A 124 -1.62 14.27 -10.46
CA ALA A 124 -2.36 15.13 -11.39
C ALA A 124 -1.46 15.78 -12.43
N GLY A 125 -1.98 16.00 -13.64
CA GLY A 125 -1.29 16.78 -14.67
C GLY A 125 -2.16 17.12 -15.87
N ILE A 126 -1.66 18.04 -16.70
CA ILE A 126 -2.25 18.46 -17.98
C ILE A 126 -1.38 17.91 -19.12
N GLY A 127 -1.97 17.56 -20.27
CA GLY A 127 -1.20 17.23 -21.48
C GLY A 127 -0.25 16.05 -21.29
N ALA A 128 1.05 16.29 -21.48
CA ALA A 128 2.10 15.30 -21.24
C ALA A 128 2.17 14.86 -19.76
N GLY A 129 1.93 15.79 -18.82
CA GLY A 129 1.83 15.49 -17.40
C GLY A 129 0.63 14.60 -17.07
N GLY A 130 -0.53 14.87 -17.68
CA GLY A 130 -1.72 14.02 -17.57
C GLY A 130 -1.49 12.62 -18.14
N SER A 131 -0.72 12.52 -19.22
CA SER A 131 -0.32 11.23 -19.82
C SER A 131 0.56 10.42 -18.90
N LEU A 132 1.51 11.07 -18.22
CA LEU A 132 2.33 10.41 -17.21
C LEU A 132 1.49 9.97 -16.00
N ALA A 133 0.52 10.79 -15.56
CA ALA A 133 -0.38 10.41 -14.48
C ALA A 133 -1.13 9.10 -14.80
N LEU A 134 -1.68 8.97 -16.02
CA LEU A 134 -2.32 7.73 -16.48
C LEU A 134 -1.32 6.55 -16.60
N ALA A 135 -0.09 6.82 -17.04
CA ALA A 135 0.93 5.79 -17.14
C ALA A 135 1.44 5.31 -15.76
N ILE A 136 1.49 6.19 -14.76
CA ILE A 136 1.75 5.84 -13.35
C ILE A 136 0.64 4.92 -12.84
N ALA A 137 -0.63 5.25 -13.11
CA ALA A 137 -1.76 4.40 -12.76
C ALA A 137 -1.64 2.97 -13.31
N ALA A 138 -1.00 2.78 -14.48
CA ALA A 138 -0.74 1.44 -15.02
C ALA A 138 0.22 0.58 -14.18
N GLN A 139 1.04 1.19 -13.31
CA GLN A 139 1.95 0.51 -12.39
C GLN A 139 1.45 0.47 -10.95
N THR A 140 0.45 1.27 -10.61
CA THR A 140 0.01 1.51 -9.23
C THR A 140 -0.59 0.24 -8.62
N PRO A 141 -0.06 -0.25 -7.49
CA PRO A 141 -0.75 -1.22 -6.65
C PRO A 141 -1.96 -0.57 -5.97
N PHE A 142 -2.98 -1.37 -5.67
CA PHE A 142 -4.15 -0.90 -4.94
C PHE A 142 -3.77 -0.15 -3.66
N SER A 143 -4.49 0.94 -3.41
CA SER A 143 -4.39 1.75 -2.18
C SER A 143 -3.07 2.49 -1.95
N THR A 144 -2.17 2.55 -2.96
CA THR A 144 -0.91 3.32 -2.90
C THR A 144 -1.07 4.77 -3.34
N ILE A 145 -1.76 5.02 -4.45
CA ILE A 145 -2.15 6.37 -4.92
C ILE A 145 -3.62 6.58 -4.59
N GLY A 146 -3.99 7.76 -4.11
CA GLY A 146 -5.36 8.06 -3.69
C GLY A 146 -6.29 8.26 -4.89
N ALA A 147 -5.82 9.00 -5.89
CA ALA A 147 -6.53 9.23 -7.14
C ALA A 147 -5.55 9.66 -8.26
N THR A 148 -5.98 9.53 -9.50
CA THR A 148 -5.26 9.97 -10.70
C THR A 148 -6.14 10.94 -11.47
N LEU A 149 -5.61 12.14 -11.75
CA LEU A 149 -6.28 13.15 -12.55
C LEU A 149 -5.46 13.45 -13.81
N ALA A 150 -6.08 13.32 -14.97
CA ALA A 150 -5.48 13.71 -16.23
C ALA A 150 -6.38 14.68 -16.98
N VAL A 151 -5.90 15.90 -17.21
CA VAL A 151 -6.61 16.87 -18.05
C VAL A 151 -5.96 16.90 -19.43
N ASP A 152 -6.76 16.72 -20.47
CA ASP A 152 -6.31 16.72 -21.86
C ASP A 152 -5.07 15.86 -22.14
N PRO A 153 -4.99 14.61 -21.67
CA PRO A 153 -3.77 13.80 -21.81
C PRO A 153 -3.41 13.57 -23.28
N ASP A 154 -2.13 13.70 -23.60
CA ASP A 154 -1.52 13.21 -24.84
C ASP A 154 -1.69 11.69 -25.01
N PRO A 155 -1.54 11.15 -26.25
CA PRO A 155 -1.73 9.72 -26.51
C PRO A 155 -0.60 8.81 -25.97
N SER A 156 0.50 9.38 -25.48
CA SER A 156 1.70 8.64 -25.08
C SER A 156 2.63 9.47 -24.22
N ILE A 157 3.50 8.80 -23.44
CA ILE A 157 4.59 9.45 -22.71
C ILE A 157 5.90 9.41 -23.51
N ALA A 158 6.65 10.50 -23.50
CA ALA A 158 7.90 10.67 -24.25
C ALA A 158 9.13 10.03 -23.56
N LEU A 159 8.93 8.90 -22.86
CA LEU A 159 10.00 8.13 -22.23
C LEU A 159 10.41 6.96 -23.12
N SER A 160 11.70 6.91 -23.46
CA SER A 160 12.28 5.81 -24.24
C SER A 160 12.36 4.51 -23.45
N LYS A 161 12.52 4.61 -22.13
CA LYS A 161 12.54 3.47 -21.23
C LYS A 161 11.12 3.09 -20.79
N ILE A 162 10.84 1.80 -20.80
CA ILE A 162 9.53 1.28 -20.45
C ILE A 162 9.26 1.33 -18.94
N LEU A 163 7.99 1.42 -18.58
CA LEU A 163 7.53 1.27 -17.22
C LEU A 163 7.45 -0.22 -16.83
N CYS A 164 7.87 -0.55 -15.61
CA CYS A 164 7.70 -1.86 -14.98
C CYS A 164 6.21 -2.11 -14.69
N THR A 165 5.48 -2.63 -15.68
CA THR A 165 4.06 -2.98 -15.52
C THR A 165 3.69 -4.16 -16.42
N PRO A 166 2.78 -5.05 -15.95
CA PRO A 166 2.18 -6.08 -16.78
C PRO A 166 1.15 -5.50 -17.78
N ALA A 167 0.72 -4.25 -17.61
CA ALA A 167 -0.22 -3.59 -18.51
C ALA A 167 0.26 -3.61 -19.97
N PRO A 168 -0.68 -3.69 -20.94
CA PRO A 168 -0.35 -3.65 -22.35
C PRO A 168 0.33 -2.32 -22.69
N LYS A 169 1.38 -2.38 -23.50
CA LYS A 169 2.18 -1.21 -23.87
C LYS A 169 2.65 -1.31 -25.30
N ASN A 170 2.57 -0.21 -26.04
CA ASN A 170 2.92 -0.17 -27.46
C ASN A 170 3.69 1.12 -27.77
N GLN A 171 4.73 1.00 -28.60
CA GLN A 171 5.40 2.15 -29.15
C GLN A 171 4.48 2.83 -30.16
N VAL A 172 4.32 4.15 -30.05
CA VAL A 172 3.60 5.01 -30.99
C VAL A 172 4.47 6.20 -31.39
N ASP A 173 4.01 7.02 -32.34
CA ASP A 173 4.66 8.28 -32.64
C ASP A 173 4.58 9.20 -31.41
N GLY A 174 5.70 9.80 -31.01
CA GLY A 174 5.80 10.61 -29.80
C GLY A 174 6.15 9.85 -28.50
N GLY A 175 6.13 8.51 -28.47
CA GLY A 175 6.60 7.77 -27.29
C GLY A 175 5.94 6.41 -27.05
N MET A 176 5.76 6.07 -25.78
CA MET A 176 5.13 4.82 -25.33
C MET A 176 3.70 5.06 -24.84
N ARG A 177 2.76 4.27 -25.37
CA ARG A 177 1.35 4.26 -24.95
C ARG A 177 1.10 3.08 -24.02
N TYR A 178 0.52 3.35 -22.85
CA TYR A 178 0.20 2.34 -21.84
C TYR A 178 -1.32 2.13 -21.74
N GLY A 179 -1.73 0.87 -21.60
CA GLY A 179 -3.03 0.52 -21.04
C GLY A 179 -2.98 0.44 -19.50
N LEU A 180 -4.03 -0.09 -18.88
CA LEU A 180 -4.05 -0.42 -17.45
C LEU A 180 -3.95 -1.95 -17.26
N THR A 181 -3.53 -2.35 -16.07
CA THR A 181 -3.46 -3.76 -15.69
C THR A 181 -4.87 -4.35 -15.62
N GLU A 182 -5.07 -5.56 -16.13
CA GLU A 182 -6.37 -6.23 -16.09
C GLU A 182 -6.91 -6.37 -14.65
N GLY A 183 -8.15 -5.92 -14.44
CA GLY A 183 -8.83 -6.01 -13.15
C GLY A 183 -9.58 -4.73 -12.79
N GLU A 184 -9.82 -4.56 -11.49
CA GLU A 184 -10.36 -3.30 -10.94
C GLU A 184 -9.31 -2.18 -11.07
N LEU A 185 -9.78 -0.93 -11.16
CA LEU A 185 -8.89 0.23 -11.17
C LEU A 185 -8.09 0.29 -9.84
N PRO A 186 -6.78 0.61 -9.89
CA PRO A 186 -5.96 0.64 -8.68
C PRO A 186 -6.31 1.79 -7.73
N ASN A 187 -6.92 2.83 -8.28
CA ASN A 187 -7.44 4.03 -7.63
C ASN A 187 -8.46 4.70 -8.56
N ASP A 188 -9.20 5.70 -8.05
CA ASP A 188 -10.10 6.49 -8.89
C ASP A 188 -9.30 7.22 -9.97
N ILE A 189 -9.79 7.17 -11.23
CA ILE A 189 -9.15 7.82 -12.38
C ILE A 189 -10.17 8.75 -13.02
N ASP A 190 -9.88 10.05 -12.92
CA ASP A 190 -10.64 11.13 -13.53
C ASP A 190 -9.88 11.65 -14.76
N VAL A 191 -10.56 11.69 -15.90
CA VAL A 191 -10.07 12.34 -17.11
C VAL A 191 -11.00 13.47 -17.50
N VAL A 192 -10.46 14.68 -17.60
CA VAL A 192 -11.21 15.85 -18.06
C VAL A 192 -10.74 16.24 -19.45
N PHE A 193 -11.69 16.51 -20.33
CA PHE A 193 -11.40 17.02 -21.66
C PHE A 193 -11.95 18.43 -21.86
N THR A 194 -11.06 19.36 -22.17
CA THR A 194 -11.39 20.71 -22.63
C THR A 194 -11.49 20.79 -24.15
N PRO A 195 -11.95 21.90 -24.75
CA PRO A 195 -11.93 22.09 -26.20
C PRO A 195 -10.52 21.99 -26.83
N GLU A 196 -9.45 22.14 -26.03
CA GLU A 196 -8.06 22.12 -26.49
C GLU A 196 -7.51 20.69 -26.68
N ALA A 197 -8.17 19.67 -26.11
CA ALA A 197 -7.65 18.30 -26.12
C ALA A 197 -7.40 17.74 -27.52
N ALA A 198 -6.20 17.20 -27.71
CA ALA A 198 -5.82 16.52 -28.95
C ALA A 198 -6.69 15.28 -29.21
N LYS A 199 -7.06 15.09 -30.48
CA LYS A 199 -7.87 13.93 -30.93
C LYS A 199 -7.23 12.59 -30.56
N ALA A 200 -5.91 12.46 -30.67
CA ALA A 200 -5.19 11.23 -30.38
C ALA A 200 -5.24 10.88 -28.87
N GLY A 201 -5.15 11.90 -28.00
CA GLY A 201 -5.33 11.76 -26.56
C GLY A 201 -6.71 11.22 -26.19
N ARG A 202 -7.76 11.81 -26.79
CA ARG A 202 -9.14 11.32 -26.65
C ARG A 202 -9.28 9.85 -27.07
N GLU A 203 -8.71 9.49 -28.22
CA GLU A 203 -8.73 8.10 -28.71
C GLU A 203 -8.00 7.13 -27.76
N HIS A 204 -6.98 7.58 -27.04
CA HIS A 204 -6.32 6.77 -26.00
C HIS A 204 -7.18 6.55 -24.78
N VAL A 205 -7.81 7.59 -24.27
CA VAL A 205 -8.69 7.47 -23.11
C VAL A 205 -9.91 6.62 -23.45
N GLU A 206 -10.46 6.72 -24.66
CA GLU A 206 -11.54 5.82 -25.12
C GLU A 206 -11.09 4.35 -25.17
N ASP A 207 -9.85 4.07 -25.60
CA ASP A 207 -9.30 2.72 -25.55
C ASP A 207 -9.14 2.22 -24.10
N LEU A 208 -8.70 3.07 -23.18
CA LEU A 208 -8.62 2.76 -21.75
C LEU A 208 -10.01 2.45 -21.18
N LYS A 209 -10.99 3.33 -21.41
CA LYS A 209 -12.37 3.22 -20.92
C LYS A 209 -13.08 1.98 -21.45
N ARG A 210 -12.77 1.54 -22.67
CA ARG A 210 -13.29 0.27 -23.23
C ARG A 210 -12.88 -0.94 -22.40
N THR A 211 -11.70 -0.91 -21.79
CA THR A 211 -11.20 -2.00 -20.92
C THR A 211 -11.52 -1.78 -19.44
N HIS A 212 -11.63 -0.52 -19.01
CA HIS A 212 -11.86 -0.12 -17.63
C HIS A 212 -13.00 0.90 -17.61
N PRO A 213 -14.27 0.45 -17.63
CA PRO A 213 -15.43 1.34 -17.80
C PRO A 213 -15.62 2.32 -16.63
N ASP A 214 -15.01 2.02 -15.47
CA ASP A 214 -15.09 2.83 -14.26
C ASP A 214 -14.21 4.10 -14.30
N ILE A 215 -13.40 4.30 -15.36
CA ILE A 215 -12.71 5.59 -15.57
C ILE A 215 -13.76 6.68 -15.78
N GLU A 216 -13.75 7.70 -14.92
CA GLU A 216 -14.62 8.86 -15.07
C GLU A 216 -14.05 9.77 -16.17
N VAL A 217 -14.89 10.09 -17.16
CA VAL A 217 -14.49 10.96 -18.28
C VAL A 217 -15.52 12.07 -18.39
N THR A 218 -15.07 13.30 -18.18
CA THR A 218 -15.91 14.49 -18.19
C THR A 218 -15.44 15.47 -19.28
N ALA A 219 -16.36 16.27 -19.78
CA ALA A 219 -16.05 17.38 -20.67
C ALA A 219 -16.25 18.68 -19.88
N ASP A 220 -15.30 19.60 -20.00
CA ASP A 220 -15.33 20.91 -19.38
C ASP A 220 -15.05 21.97 -20.45
N ASP A 221 -15.74 23.10 -20.40
CA ASP A 221 -15.54 24.20 -21.35
C ASP A 221 -14.56 25.26 -20.80
N GLU A 222 -14.09 25.10 -19.56
CA GLU A 222 -13.07 25.94 -18.94
C GLU A 222 -11.65 25.65 -19.46
N ALA A 223 -10.69 26.48 -19.04
CA ALA A 223 -9.28 26.25 -19.30
C ALA A 223 -8.77 25.02 -18.53
N SER A 224 -7.80 24.31 -19.08
CA SER A 224 -7.29 23.05 -18.52
C SER A 224 -6.79 23.19 -17.08
N GLU A 225 -6.22 24.34 -16.72
CA GLU A 225 -5.79 24.64 -15.35
C GLU A 225 -6.96 24.75 -14.37
N GLU A 226 -8.04 25.44 -14.77
CA GLU A 226 -9.23 25.59 -13.91
C GLU A 226 -9.95 24.24 -13.74
N ALA A 227 -10.03 23.45 -14.81
CA ALA A 227 -10.54 22.08 -14.76
C ALA A 227 -9.71 21.21 -13.79
N LEU A 228 -8.36 21.28 -13.87
CA LEU A 228 -7.48 20.55 -12.96
C LEU A 228 -7.71 20.96 -11.51
N LEU A 229 -7.81 22.27 -11.24
CA LEU A 229 -8.04 22.80 -9.90
C LEU A 229 -9.40 22.38 -9.35
N ALA A 230 -10.46 22.47 -10.16
CA ALA A 230 -11.82 22.10 -9.77
C ALA A 230 -11.92 20.62 -9.37
N VAL A 231 -11.39 19.71 -10.19
CA VAL A 231 -11.42 18.28 -9.89
C VAL A 231 -10.51 17.94 -8.72
N SER A 232 -9.31 18.52 -8.65
CA SER A 232 -8.40 18.31 -7.50
C SER A 232 -9.06 18.71 -6.17
N ARG A 233 -9.77 19.84 -6.12
CA ARG A 233 -10.56 20.25 -4.94
C ARG A 233 -11.65 19.25 -4.59
N SER A 234 -12.36 18.74 -5.60
CA SER A 234 -13.40 17.71 -5.41
C SER A 234 -12.81 16.45 -4.78
N VAL A 235 -11.71 15.93 -5.33
CA VAL A 235 -11.00 14.76 -4.81
C VAL A 235 -10.55 14.97 -3.37
N MET A 236 -9.92 16.11 -3.06
CA MET A 236 -9.48 16.41 -1.69
C MET A 236 -10.66 16.49 -0.71
N THR A 237 -11.76 17.14 -1.12
CA THR A 237 -12.97 17.25 -0.29
C THR A 237 -13.62 15.89 -0.06
N ALA A 238 -13.67 15.03 -1.09
CA ALA A 238 -14.18 13.67 -0.98
C ALA A 238 -13.35 12.83 0.00
N ALA A 239 -12.02 12.93 -0.09
CA ALA A 239 -11.11 12.26 0.84
C ALA A 239 -11.31 12.70 2.30
N GLU A 240 -11.67 13.97 2.53
CA GLU A 240 -12.04 14.46 3.88
C GLU A 240 -13.41 13.93 4.35
N ALA A 241 -14.38 13.81 3.44
CA ALA A 241 -15.76 13.48 3.76
C ALA A 241 -16.04 11.98 3.92
N THR A 242 -15.18 11.09 3.40
CA THR A 242 -15.33 9.64 3.56
C THR A 242 -15.09 9.23 5.01
N GLY A 243 -16.17 9.21 5.81
CA GLY A 243 -16.19 8.50 7.08
C GLY A 243 -16.10 7.01 6.82
N SER A 244 -15.01 6.38 7.25
CA SER A 244 -14.86 4.93 7.14
C SER A 244 -15.86 4.22 8.05
N PRO A 245 -16.35 3.02 7.71
CA PRO A 245 -17.29 2.29 8.57
C PRO A 245 -16.76 2.15 9.99
N LEU A 246 -17.61 2.43 10.99
CA LEU A 246 -17.24 2.47 12.42
C LEU A 246 -16.18 3.53 12.78
N ASP A 247 -15.93 4.52 11.92
CA ASP A 247 -14.83 5.48 12.06
C ASP A 247 -13.44 4.79 12.13
N LEU A 248 -13.31 3.64 11.46
CA LEU A 248 -12.11 2.83 11.39
C LEU A 248 -11.73 2.60 9.92
N PRO A 249 -10.44 2.58 9.55
CA PRO A 249 -10.00 2.33 8.17
C PRO A 249 -10.16 0.84 7.83
N ILE A 250 -11.42 0.43 7.65
CA ILE A 250 -11.82 -0.95 7.37
C ILE A 250 -12.53 -1.07 6.03
N VAL A 251 -12.35 -2.23 5.40
CA VAL A 251 -12.91 -2.57 4.09
C VAL A 251 -13.79 -3.82 4.24
N PRO A 252 -15.12 -3.66 4.35
CA PRO A 252 -16.04 -4.79 4.41
C PRO A 252 -16.22 -5.40 3.01
N ILE A 253 -16.02 -6.71 2.92
CA ILE A 253 -16.17 -7.49 1.69
C ILE A 253 -17.31 -8.49 1.90
N GLU A 254 -18.38 -8.26 1.17
CA GLU A 254 -19.62 -9.03 1.24
C GLU A 254 -19.46 -10.42 0.60
N ALA A 255 -19.94 -11.44 1.30
CA ALA A 255 -20.10 -12.80 0.79
C ALA A 255 -21.34 -13.43 1.41
N ALA A 256 -22.05 -14.29 0.68
CA ALA A 256 -23.09 -15.13 1.28
C ALA A 256 -22.43 -16.15 2.22
N PRO A 257 -22.66 -16.09 3.55
CA PRO A 257 -21.96 -16.95 4.48
C PRO A 257 -22.35 -18.42 4.31
N ARG A 258 -21.37 -19.28 4.02
CA ARG A 258 -21.56 -20.73 3.84
C ARG A 258 -21.05 -21.58 5.01
N ARG A 259 -20.31 -20.97 5.94
CA ARG A 259 -19.60 -21.66 7.02
C ARG A 259 -19.99 -21.19 8.42
N ASN A 260 -21.01 -20.33 8.55
CA ASN A 260 -21.36 -19.64 9.80
C ASN A 260 -20.14 -18.88 10.39
N THR A 261 -19.32 -18.29 9.51
CA THR A 261 -18.03 -17.69 9.86
C THR A 261 -17.80 -16.42 9.05
N MET A 262 -17.21 -15.41 9.68
CA MET A 262 -16.54 -14.27 9.02
C MET A 262 -15.05 -14.25 9.31
N ALA A 263 -14.27 -13.55 8.49
CA ALA A 263 -12.86 -13.27 8.75
C ALA A 263 -12.63 -11.79 9.02
N ILE A 264 -11.64 -11.49 9.87
CA ILE A 264 -11.08 -10.15 10.06
C ILE A 264 -9.59 -10.25 9.74
N ILE A 265 -9.13 -9.47 8.76
CA ILE A 265 -7.74 -9.49 8.32
C ILE A 265 -7.08 -8.17 8.71
N TYR A 266 -6.02 -8.21 9.51
CA TYR A 266 -5.11 -7.08 9.71
C TYR A 266 -3.97 -7.17 8.70
N SER A 267 -3.85 -6.15 7.86
CA SER A 267 -2.84 -6.10 6.80
C SER A 267 -1.41 -5.98 7.33
N GLY A 268 -0.45 -6.11 6.42
CA GLY A 268 0.92 -5.65 6.66
C GLY A 268 0.99 -4.12 6.82
N ASP A 269 2.19 -3.62 7.15
CA ASP A 269 2.48 -2.20 7.35
C ASP A 269 2.34 -1.33 6.07
N GLY A 270 2.27 -1.98 4.91
CA GLY A 270 1.94 -1.34 3.64
C GLY A 270 0.46 -1.02 3.42
N GLY A 271 -0.41 -1.41 4.35
CA GLY A 271 -1.85 -1.20 4.27
C GLY A 271 -2.58 -2.29 3.50
N TRP A 272 -3.87 -2.07 3.24
CA TRP A 272 -4.78 -3.06 2.65
C TRP A 272 -4.53 -3.30 1.16
N ARG A 273 -3.56 -4.16 0.80
CA ARG A 273 -3.13 -4.37 -0.60
C ARG A 273 -2.68 -5.81 -0.90
N ASP A 274 -2.48 -6.11 -2.18
CA ASP A 274 -1.92 -7.36 -2.72
C ASP A 274 -2.32 -8.65 -1.97
N ILE A 275 -1.45 -9.19 -1.09
CA ILE A 275 -1.69 -10.41 -0.32
C ILE A 275 -3.00 -10.35 0.49
N ASP A 276 -3.27 -9.23 1.14
CA ASP A 276 -4.42 -9.05 2.02
C ASP A 276 -5.73 -9.07 1.22
N GLN A 277 -5.75 -8.35 0.09
CA GLN A 277 -6.90 -8.28 -0.81
C GLN A 277 -7.13 -9.61 -1.54
N LYS A 278 -6.08 -10.25 -2.04
CA LYS A 278 -6.18 -11.55 -2.71
C LYS A 278 -6.65 -12.63 -1.74
N LEU A 279 -6.15 -12.64 -0.51
CA LEU A 279 -6.61 -13.56 0.52
C LEU A 279 -8.09 -13.32 0.85
N ALA A 280 -8.50 -12.07 1.01
CA ALA A 280 -9.91 -11.73 1.23
C ALA A 280 -10.82 -12.16 0.08
N ALA A 281 -10.37 -11.99 -1.17
CA ALA A 281 -11.09 -12.46 -2.37
C ALA A 281 -11.25 -13.99 -2.37
N TYR A 282 -10.20 -14.74 -2.02
CA TYR A 282 -10.30 -16.20 -1.91
C TYR A 282 -11.22 -16.65 -0.77
N LEU A 283 -11.21 -15.97 0.38
CA LEU A 283 -12.13 -16.26 1.48
C LEU A 283 -13.60 -15.95 1.09
N LYS A 284 -13.83 -14.85 0.36
CA LYS A 284 -15.13 -14.53 -0.22
C LYS A 284 -15.61 -15.65 -1.17
N ASP A 285 -14.72 -16.14 -2.03
CA ASP A 285 -15.00 -17.28 -2.93
C ASP A 285 -15.31 -18.58 -2.16
N GLU A 286 -14.85 -18.70 -0.91
CA GLU A 286 -15.16 -19.78 0.03
C GLU A 286 -16.46 -19.54 0.84
N GLY A 287 -17.12 -18.40 0.64
CA GLY A 287 -18.34 -18.01 1.34
C GLY A 287 -18.08 -17.54 2.76
N ILE A 288 -16.95 -16.89 3.00
CA ILE A 288 -16.59 -16.23 4.25
C ILE A 288 -16.55 -14.72 3.96
N PRO A 289 -17.51 -13.92 4.47
CA PRO A 289 -17.39 -12.47 4.38
C PRO A 289 -16.20 -11.97 5.20
N VAL A 290 -15.58 -10.88 4.76
CA VAL A 290 -14.29 -10.41 5.31
C VAL A 290 -14.40 -8.96 5.73
N VAL A 291 -13.81 -8.60 6.87
CA VAL A 291 -13.46 -7.21 7.18
C VAL A 291 -11.95 -7.07 7.08
N GLY A 292 -11.46 -6.33 6.10
CA GLY A 292 -10.07 -5.92 6.04
C GLY A 292 -9.81 -4.72 6.94
N VAL A 293 -8.73 -4.72 7.70
CA VAL A 293 -8.24 -3.58 8.48
C VAL A 293 -6.96 -3.10 7.83
N ASP A 294 -6.98 -1.87 7.33
CA ASP A 294 -5.81 -1.21 6.76
C ASP A 294 -4.87 -0.75 7.90
N ALA A 295 -3.87 -1.57 8.17
CA ALA A 295 -2.94 -1.34 9.27
C ALA A 295 -2.14 -0.04 9.08
N LEU A 296 -1.81 0.35 7.84
CA LEU A 296 -1.10 1.61 7.54
C LEU A 296 -1.87 2.81 8.06
N ARG A 297 -3.16 2.90 7.70
CA ARG A 297 -4.02 4.01 8.14
C ARG A 297 -4.38 3.90 9.61
N TYR A 298 -4.61 2.69 10.12
CA TYR A 298 -5.04 2.48 11.51
C TYR A 298 -3.93 2.77 12.51
N PHE A 299 -2.70 2.32 12.23
CA PHE A 299 -1.51 2.49 13.06
C PHE A 299 -0.58 3.59 12.56
N TRP A 300 -1.09 4.51 11.73
CA TRP A 300 -0.35 5.71 11.34
C TRP A 300 0.11 6.49 12.58
N ASN A 301 -0.76 6.59 13.59
CA ASN A 301 -0.37 7.01 14.93
C ASN A 301 -0.39 5.82 15.88
N GLU A 302 0.43 5.91 16.92
CA GLU A 302 0.50 4.89 17.96
C GLU A 302 -0.88 4.58 18.55
N LYS A 303 -1.20 3.29 18.62
CA LYS A 303 -2.35 2.74 19.34
C LYS A 303 -1.85 1.91 20.52
N THR A 304 -2.70 1.71 21.50
CA THR A 304 -2.45 0.72 22.55
C THR A 304 -3.11 -0.61 22.20
N PRO A 305 -2.59 -1.76 22.69
CA PRO A 305 -3.26 -3.05 22.55
C PRO A 305 -4.72 -3.03 23.05
N ALA A 306 -5.01 -2.26 24.11
CA ALA A 306 -6.35 -2.11 24.65
C ALA A 306 -7.31 -1.34 23.71
N GLN A 307 -6.82 -0.27 23.07
CA GLN A 307 -7.59 0.45 22.06
C GLN A 307 -7.88 -0.46 20.86
N THR A 308 -6.86 -1.16 20.35
CA THR A 308 -7.03 -2.12 19.26
C THR A 308 -8.00 -3.24 19.59
N ALA A 309 -7.98 -3.75 20.82
CA ALA A 309 -8.93 -4.78 21.26
C ALA A 309 -10.37 -4.25 21.33
N ALA A 310 -10.56 -3.01 21.79
CA ALA A 310 -11.88 -2.37 21.82
C ALA A 310 -12.44 -2.17 20.41
N ASP A 311 -11.62 -1.71 19.46
CA ASP A 311 -12.02 -1.55 18.06
C ASP A 311 -12.25 -2.89 17.37
N LEU A 312 -11.43 -3.92 17.63
CA LEU A 312 -11.69 -5.28 17.16
C LEU A 312 -13.02 -5.82 17.69
N SER A 313 -13.35 -5.57 18.97
CA SER A 313 -14.64 -5.97 19.57
C SER A 313 -15.82 -5.29 18.86
N ARG A 314 -15.68 -4.00 18.48
CA ARG A 314 -16.69 -3.27 17.70
C ARG A 314 -16.88 -3.88 16.30
N ILE A 315 -15.80 -4.28 15.63
CA ILE A 315 -15.85 -4.97 14.34
C ILE A 315 -16.55 -6.32 14.48
N ILE A 316 -16.13 -7.15 15.44
CA ILE A 316 -16.73 -8.46 15.73
C ILE A 316 -18.24 -8.34 15.94
N ALA A 317 -18.66 -7.46 16.85
CA ALA A 317 -20.08 -7.28 17.17
C ALA A 317 -20.90 -6.83 15.96
N THR A 318 -20.43 -5.82 15.24
CA THR A 318 -21.14 -5.21 14.10
C THR A 318 -21.33 -6.22 12.97
N TYR A 319 -20.26 -6.91 12.58
CA TYR A 319 -20.25 -7.71 11.36
C TYR A 319 -20.76 -9.13 11.57
N ARG A 320 -20.62 -9.71 12.77
CA ARG A 320 -21.34 -10.94 13.12
C ARG A 320 -22.85 -10.74 13.06
N GLN A 321 -23.34 -9.62 13.57
CA GLN A 321 -24.76 -9.27 13.48
C GLN A 321 -25.19 -9.04 12.02
N ARG A 322 -24.42 -8.24 11.26
CA ARG A 322 -24.72 -7.92 9.86
C ARG A 322 -24.83 -9.16 8.98
N TRP A 323 -23.90 -10.10 9.12
CA TRP A 323 -23.84 -11.30 8.30
C TRP A 323 -24.52 -12.52 8.92
N ASN A 324 -25.07 -12.37 10.13
CA ASN A 324 -25.72 -13.45 10.88
C ASN A 324 -24.80 -14.69 10.99
N VAL A 325 -23.57 -14.47 11.46
CA VAL A 325 -22.57 -15.52 11.68
C VAL A 325 -22.10 -15.55 13.13
N GLU A 326 -21.77 -16.73 13.62
CA GLU A 326 -21.32 -16.91 15.01
C GLU A 326 -19.80 -16.90 15.15
N ASN A 327 -19.06 -17.40 14.15
CA ASN A 327 -17.64 -17.66 14.26
C ASN A 327 -16.80 -16.55 13.60
N VAL A 328 -15.63 -16.30 14.18
CA VAL A 328 -14.63 -15.35 13.67
C VAL A 328 -13.32 -16.07 13.41
N VAL A 329 -12.69 -15.74 12.29
CA VAL A 329 -11.27 -16.03 12.04
C VAL A 329 -10.51 -14.72 12.05
N LEU A 330 -9.47 -14.63 12.87
CA LEU A 330 -8.52 -13.52 12.84
C LEU A 330 -7.35 -13.93 11.95
N ILE A 331 -6.97 -13.06 11.02
CA ILE A 331 -5.81 -13.27 10.15
C ILE A 331 -4.95 -12.02 10.27
N GLY A 332 -3.66 -12.20 10.52
CA GLY A 332 -2.70 -11.11 10.52
C GLY A 332 -1.57 -11.42 9.55
N TYR A 333 -1.19 -10.45 8.72
CA TYR A 333 0.00 -10.55 7.88
C TYR A 333 1.07 -9.57 8.35
N SER A 334 2.31 -10.05 8.53
CA SER A 334 3.47 -9.24 8.90
C SER A 334 3.17 -8.38 10.15
N PHE A 335 3.14 -7.06 10.03
CA PHE A 335 2.69 -6.14 11.07
C PHE A 335 1.37 -6.59 11.75
N GLY A 336 0.36 -6.96 10.97
CA GLY A 336 -0.91 -7.47 11.47
C GLY A 336 -0.78 -8.77 12.25
N ALA A 337 0.17 -9.64 11.90
CA ALA A 337 0.46 -10.86 12.66
C ALA A 337 1.04 -10.53 14.03
N ASN A 338 1.91 -9.52 14.10
CA ASN A 338 2.59 -9.14 15.33
C ASN A 338 1.67 -8.52 16.38
N ILE A 339 0.65 -7.75 15.95
CA ILE A 339 -0.26 -7.05 16.88
C ILE A 339 -1.40 -7.92 17.40
N LEU A 340 -1.78 -8.98 16.67
CA LEU A 340 -2.97 -9.76 16.99
C LEU A 340 -2.87 -10.53 18.33
N PRO A 341 -1.75 -11.15 18.72
CA PRO A 341 -1.65 -11.86 19.99
C PRO A 341 -1.94 -10.98 21.20
N ALA A 342 -1.26 -9.84 21.34
CA ALA A 342 -1.49 -8.89 22.43
C ALA A 342 -2.93 -8.33 22.40
N THR A 343 -3.45 -8.04 21.20
CA THR A 343 -4.82 -7.53 21.00
C THR A 343 -5.86 -8.55 21.48
N TYR A 344 -5.74 -9.81 21.06
CA TYR A 344 -6.69 -10.87 21.38
C TYR A 344 -6.81 -11.12 22.88
N ARG A 345 -5.69 -11.09 23.60
CA ARG A 345 -5.67 -11.30 25.06
C ARG A 345 -6.52 -10.29 25.84
N LEU A 346 -6.74 -9.11 25.25
CA LEU A 346 -7.49 -8.02 25.86
C LEU A 346 -8.96 -7.96 25.41
N LEU A 347 -9.39 -8.85 24.50
CA LEU A 347 -10.79 -8.99 24.13
C LEU A 347 -11.65 -9.43 25.32
N ALA A 348 -12.93 -9.06 25.28
CA ALA A 348 -13.92 -9.64 26.19
C ALA A 348 -14.03 -11.15 25.95
N LYS A 349 -14.41 -11.89 27.00
CA LYS A 349 -14.48 -13.36 26.94
C LYS A 349 -15.40 -13.86 25.81
N ASP A 350 -16.54 -13.22 25.62
CA ASP A 350 -17.49 -13.59 24.57
C ASP A 350 -16.90 -13.42 23.16
N ASP A 351 -16.04 -12.42 22.96
CA ASP A 351 -15.33 -12.20 21.70
C ASP A 351 -14.20 -13.22 21.51
N GLN A 352 -13.46 -13.54 22.58
CA GLN A 352 -12.45 -14.62 22.56
C GLN A 352 -13.08 -15.99 22.24
N GLU A 353 -14.29 -16.26 22.74
CA GLU A 353 -15.04 -17.48 22.47
C GLU A 353 -15.56 -17.55 21.02
N ALA A 354 -15.90 -16.40 20.43
CA ALA A 354 -16.32 -16.31 19.03
C ALA A 354 -15.17 -16.57 18.04
N VAL A 355 -13.93 -16.25 18.41
CA VAL A 355 -12.74 -16.50 17.59
C VAL A 355 -12.38 -17.98 17.62
N ARG A 356 -12.46 -18.61 16.44
CA ARG A 356 -12.15 -20.03 16.26
C ARG A 356 -10.73 -20.28 15.80
N LEU A 357 -10.16 -19.35 15.04
CA LEU A 357 -8.81 -19.46 14.48
C LEU A 357 -8.15 -18.08 14.47
N MET A 358 -6.88 -18.05 14.84
CA MET A 358 -5.95 -16.96 14.64
C MET A 358 -4.82 -17.47 13.72
N SER A 359 -4.81 -17.00 12.47
CA SER A 359 -3.79 -17.35 11.48
C SER A 359 -2.79 -16.19 11.33
N LEU A 360 -1.54 -16.44 11.66
CA LEU A 360 -0.44 -15.48 11.69
C LEU A 360 0.50 -15.77 10.53
N LEU A 361 0.55 -14.86 9.56
CA LEU A 361 1.35 -14.98 8.35
C LEU A 361 2.58 -14.09 8.49
N ALA A 362 3.78 -14.66 8.36
CA ALA A 362 5.05 -13.93 8.49
C ALA A 362 5.21 -13.21 9.85
N LEU A 363 4.91 -13.92 10.93
CA LEU A 363 5.04 -13.43 12.31
C LEU A 363 6.51 -13.15 12.64
N SER A 364 6.80 -12.04 13.31
CA SER A 364 8.12 -11.73 13.90
C SER A 364 8.06 -11.57 15.42
N HIS A 365 9.22 -11.36 16.05
CA HIS A 365 9.37 -11.20 17.50
C HIS A 365 9.04 -9.78 18.02
N GLN A 366 8.44 -8.92 17.20
CA GLN A 366 8.27 -7.51 17.56
C GLN A 366 6.85 -7.02 17.34
N ALA A 367 6.16 -6.75 18.45
CA ALA A 367 4.90 -6.03 18.44
C ALA A 367 5.13 -4.51 18.56
N ASP A 368 4.89 -3.81 17.46
CA ASP A 368 4.76 -2.36 17.44
C ASP A 368 3.32 -1.99 17.05
N PHE A 369 2.73 -1.04 17.76
CA PHE A 369 1.37 -0.55 17.49
C PHE A 369 1.43 0.85 16.85
N GLU A 370 2.49 1.11 16.10
CA GLU A 370 2.71 2.31 15.28
C GLU A 370 3.60 1.93 14.10
N ILE A 371 3.27 2.38 12.90
CA ILE A 371 4.10 2.15 11.72
C ILE A 371 5.14 3.26 11.59
N ALA A 372 6.36 2.99 12.03
CA ALA A 372 7.48 3.91 11.85
C ALA A 372 7.96 3.90 10.39
N VAL A 373 8.27 5.08 9.82
CA VAL A 373 8.85 5.19 8.46
C VAL A 373 10.15 4.39 8.33
N THR A 374 10.95 4.34 9.41
CA THR A 374 12.22 3.61 9.42
C THR A 374 12.03 2.09 9.43
N GLY A 375 10.88 1.58 9.90
CA GLY A 375 10.59 0.14 9.93
C GLY A 375 10.50 -0.47 8.53
N TRP A 376 10.20 0.36 7.54
CA TRP A 376 10.00 -0.02 6.14
C TRP A 376 11.29 -0.27 5.34
N LEU A 377 12.44 0.21 5.82
CA LEU A 377 13.76 -0.03 5.22
C LEU A 377 14.37 -1.39 5.64
N GLY A 378 13.54 -2.34 6.07
CA GLY A 378 13.99 -3.64 6.59
C GLY A 378 14.57 -3.57 8.00
N TYR A 379 14.27 -2.50 8.76
CA TYR A 379 14.64 -2.40 10.16
C TYR A 379 13.47 -2.87 11.03
N ALA A 380 13.76 -3.84 11.88
CA ALA A 380 12.87 -4.27 12.95
C ALA A 380 12.46 -3.03 13.78
N GLY A 381 11.16 -2.88 14.06
CA GLY A 381 10.65 -1.81 14.91
C GLY A 381 11.17 -1.88 16.35
N ALA A 382 10.75 -0.95 17.20
CA ALA A 382 11.27 -0.87 18.56
C ALA A 382 10.78 -2.03 19.45
N GLY A 383 9.76 -2.79 19.02
CA GLY A 383 9.14 -3.85 19.80
C GLY A 383 8.58 -3.35 21.12
N LYS A 384 8.00 -2.12 21.14
CA LYS A 384 7.59 -1.47 22.40
C LYS A 384 6.58 -2.30 23.20
N HIS A 385 5.82 -3.16 22.54
CA HIS A 385 4.80 -4.00 23.15
C HIS A 385 5.23 -5.45 23.37
N GLY A 386 6.53 -5.75 23.27
CA GLY A 386 7.10 -7.05 23.60
C GLY A 386 7.08 -8.06 22.45
N ASP A 387 7.27 -9.33 22.81
CA ASP A 387 7.34 -10.45 21.87
C ASP A 387 5.95 -11.11 21.71
N PRO A 388 5.38 -11.14 20.49
CA PRO A 388 4.12 -11.82 20.22
C PRO A 388 4.09 -13.30 20.63
N VAL A 389 5.24 -13.98 20.66
CA VAL A 389 5.35 -15.38 21.12
C VAL A 389 4.99 -15.50 22.61
N ASP A 390 5.35 -14.52 23.43
CA ASP A 390 5.00 -14.50 24.85
C ASP A 390 3.48 -14.40 25.06
N ASP A 391 2.82 -13.58 24.24
CA ASP A 391 1.36 -13.44 24.26
C ASP A 391 0.66 -14.73 23.82
N LEU A 392 1.18 -15.41 22.80
CA LEU A 392 0.62 -16.65 22.26
C LEU A 392 0.58 -17.78 23.27
N ARG A 393 1.52 -17.82 24.24
CA ARG A 393 1.52 -18.84 25.32
C ARG A 393 0.31 -18.73 26.25
N ALA A 394 -0.39 -17.60 26.25
CA ALA A 394 -1.61 -17.38 27.04
C ALA A 394 -2.90 -17.64 26.24
N ILE A 395 -2.80 -18.07 24.97
CA ILE A 395 -3.93 -18.34 24.08
C ILE A 395 -4.11 -19.85 23.94
N GLU A 396 -5.35 -20.32 23.75
CA GLU A 396 -5.64 -21.74 23.50
C GLU A 396 -4.87 -22.24 22.27
N PRO A 397 -3.93 -23.20 22.41
CA PRO A 397 -3.01 -23.56 21.33
C PRO A 397 -3.70 -24.04 20.06
N LEU A 398 -4.85 -24.72 20.19
CA LEU A 398 -5.63 -25.21 19.05
C LEU A 398 -6.15 -24.09 18.14
N LYS A 399 -6.31 -22.87 18.66
CA LYS A 399 -6.74 -21.71 17.86
C LYS A 399 -5.60 -21.11 17.02
N ILE A 400 -4.34 -21.47 17.28
CA ILE A 400 -3.19 -20.78 16.69
C ILE A 400 -2.72 -21.52 15.45
N GLN A 401 -2.61 -20.79 14.34
CA GLN A 401 -1.90 -21.21 13.13
C GLN A 401 -0.82 -20.17 12.81
N CYS A 402 0.40 -20.63 12.50
CA CYS A 402 1.50 -19.76 12.08
C CYS A 402 2.06 -20.25 10.74
N VAL A 403 2.18 -19.37 9.76
CA VAL A 403 2.68 -19.66 8.42
C VAL A 403 3.84 -18.73 8.10
N TYR A 404 4.96 -19.27 7.63
CA TYR A 404 6.17 -18.50 7.35
C TYR A 404 6.89 -18.96 6.08
N GLY A 405 7.60 -18.04 5.43
CA GLY A 405 8.47 -18.31 4.30
C GLY A 405 9.80 -18.93 4.75
N LEU A 406 10.29 -19.92 4.02
CA LEU A 406 11.57 -20.59 4.31
C LEU A 406 12.79 -19.69 4.09
N GLU A 407 12.63 -18.56 3.39
CA GLU A 407 13.68 -17.56 3.18
C GLU A 407 13.56 -16.36 4.14
N GLU A 408 12.65 -16.42 5.13
CA GLU A 408 12.56 -15.43 6.20
C GLU A 408 13.53 -15.75 7.34
N GLU A 409 14.43 -14.83 7.64
CA GLU A 409 15.42 -15.00 8.73
C GLU A 409 14.86 -14.57 10.09
N ASP A 410 13.93 -13.61 10.13
CA ASP A 410 13.42 -12.98 11.37
C ASP A 410 12.03 -13.49 11.79
N THR A 411 11.60 -14.65 11.28
CA THR A 411 10.29 -15.21 11.61
C THR A 411 10.27 -15.86 13.00
N ALA A 412 9.21 -15.60 13.76
CA ALA A 412 8.95 -16.18 15.07
C ALA A 412 8.14 -17.49 15.04
N CYS A 413 7.60 -17.90 13.88
CA CYS A 413 6.77 -19.10 13.78
C CYS A 413 7.46 -20.41 14.28
N PRO A 414 8.78 -20.63 14.08
CA PRO A 414 9.47 -21.79 14.66
C PRO A 414 9.37 -21.85 16.19
N ASP A 415 9.49 -20.71 16.88
CA ASP A 415 9.40 -20.62 18.34
C ASP A 415 7.98 -20.83 18.85
N VAL A 416 6.97 -20.42 18.07
CA VAL A 416 5.55 -20.76 18.33
C VAL A 416 5.34 -22.28 18.32
N GLY A 417 6.08 -23.01 17.47
CA GLY A 417 6.03 -24.47 17.38
C GLY A 417 6.40 -25.22 18.67
N GLU A 418 7.02 -24.55 19.64
CA GLU A 418 7.28 -25.12 20.97
C GLU A 418 6.01 -25.23 21.84
N ILE A 419 4.91 -24.54 21.47
CA ILE A 419 3.63 -24.58 22.18
C ILE A 419 2.83 -25.82 21.72
N PRO A 420 2.53 -26.81 22.59
CA PRO A 420 1.84 -28.01 22.16
C PRO A 420 0.42 -27.74 21.64
N GLY A 421 0.15 -28.13 20.39
CA GLY A 421 -1.18 -28.08 19.77
C GLY A 421 -1.41 -26.96 18.75
N VAL A 422 -0.43 -26.08 18.55
CA VAL A 422 -0.43 -25.09 17.46
C VAL A 422 -0.26 -25.74 16.09
N ASP A 423 -0.68 -25.05 15.04
CA ASP A 423 -0.54 -25.48 13.64
C ASP A 423 0.53 -24.64 12.91
N ILE A 424 1.66 -25.24 12.50
CA ILE A 424 2.79 -24.51 11.90
C ILE A 424 3.03 -24.98 10.46
N HIS A 425 3.14 -24.05 9.52
CA HIS A 425 3.35 -24.34 8.10
C HIS A 425 4.51 -23.52 7.50
N PRO A 426 5.65 -24.15 7.17
CA PRO A 426 6.64 -23.52 6.31
C PRO A 426 6.18 -23.50 4.86
N ARG A 427 6.51 -22.43 4.13
CA ARG A 427 6.22 -22.24 2.70
C ARG A 427 7.48 -21.84 1.94
N LYS A 428 7.51 -22.11 0.64
CA LYS A 428 8.57 -21.58 -0.23
C LYS A 428 8.47 -20.06 -0.31
N GLY A 429 9.61 -19.42 -0.61
CA GLY A 429 9.74 -17.98 -0.71
C GLY A 429 10.08 -17.31 0.61
N GLY A 430 10.21 -15.99 0.55
CA GLY A 430 10.42 -15.11 1.71
C GLY A 430 9.11 -14.55 2.25
N HIS A 431 9.18 -13.31 2.76
CA HIS A 431 8.10 -12.60 3.47
C HIS A 431 6.76 -12.53 2.71
N HIS A 432 6.81 -12.53 1.36
CA HIS A 432 5.63 -12.49 0.49
C HIS A 432 5.23 -13.86 -0.09
N PHE A 433 5.80 -14.97 0.40
CA PHE A 433 5.41 -16.35 0.05
C PHE A 433 5.40 -16.66 -1.46
N ASP A 434 6.30 -16.06 -2.23
CA ASP A 434 6.37 -16.14 -3.71
C ASP A 434 5.06 -15.81 -4.45
N GLY A 435 4.13 -15.10 -3.80
CA GLY A 435 2.82 -14.79 -4.38
C GLY A 435 1.80 -15.94 -4.39
N ASP A 436 2.09 -17.09 -3.76
CA ASP A 436 1.18 -18.25 -3.70
C ASP A 436 0.11 -18.12 -2.61
N TYR A 437 -0.65 -17.03 -2.67
CA TYR A 437 -1.67 -16.69 -1.66
C TYR A 437 -2.86 -17.65 -1.68
N ARG A 438 -3.08 -18.36 -2.79
CA ARG A 438 -4.12 -19.39 -2.87
C ARG A 438 -3.77 -20.58 -1.96
N ALA A 439 -2.50 -20.95 -1.89
CA ALA A 439 -2.07 -21.99 -0.96
C ALA A 439 -2.17 -21.54 0.51
N LEU A 440 -1.90 -20.26 0.82
CA LEU A 440 -2.15 -19.71 2.15
C LEU A 440 -3.63 -19.81 2.53
N ASN A 441 -4.53 -19.40 1.62
CA ASN A 441 -5.97 -19.54 1.84
C ASN A 441 -6.38 -20.99 2.11
N GLN A 442 -5.84 -21.95 1.36
CA GLN A 442 -6.15 -23.36 1.56
C GLN A 442 -5.77 -23.84 2.97
N LEU A 443 -4.59 -23.47 3.48
CA LEU A 443 -4.15 -23.81 4.84
C LEU A 443 -5.10 -23.26 5.91
N ILE A 444 -5.58 -22.04 5.73
CA ILE A 444 -6.53 -21.39 6.65
C ILE A 444 -7.88 -22.12 6.63
N ILE A 445 -8.41 -22.41 5.44
CA ILE A 445 -9.69 -23.10 5.26
C ILE A 445 -9.64 -24.54 5.81
N ASP A 446 -8.55 -25.25 5.56
CA ASP A 446 -8.36 -26.63 6.05
C ASP A 446 -8.35 -26.65 7.57
N ARG A 447 -7.57 -25.75 8.20
CA ARG A 447 -7.51 -25.65 9.66
C ARG A 447 -8.84 -25.23 10.25
N LEU A 448 -9.51 -24.22 9.68
CA LEU A 448 -10.83 -23.80 10.12
C LEU A 448 -11.83 -24.96 10.04
N SER A 449 -11.85 -25.71 8.93
CA SER A 449 -12.78 -26.82 8.74
C SER A 449 -12.59 -27.92 9.78
N GLN A 450 -11.34 -28.22 10.16
CA GLN A 450 -11.03 -29.14 11.25
C GLN A 450 -11.62 -28.63 12.58
N LEU A 451 -11.40 -27.36 12.91
CA LEU A 451 -11.87 -26.77 14.17
C LEU A 451 -13.40 -26.69 14.26
N LEU A 452 -14.08 -26.41 13.16
CA LEU A 452 -15.54 -26.39 13.10
C LEU A 452 -16.17 -27.79 13.19
N SER A 453 -15.43 -28.85 12.84
CA SER A 453 -15.94 -30.23 12.86
C SER A 453 -15.93 -30.92 14.23
N VAL A 454 -15.22 -30.33 15.21
CA VAL A 454 -15.01 -30.89 16.55
C VAL A 454 -15.99 -30.30 17.58
N MET A 455 -16.79 -29.32 17.19
CA MET A 455 -17.86 -28.69 17.98
C MET A 455 -19.21 -29.34 17.70
#